data_AF-A0A6N8RAF0-F1
#
_entry.id   AF-A0A6N8RAF0-F1
#
_cell.length_a   1.000
_cell.length_b   1.000
_cell.length_c   1.000
_cell.angle_alpha   90.00
_cell.angle_beta   90.00
_cell.angle_gamma   90.00
#
_symmetry.space_group_name_H-M   'P 1'
#
loop_
_entity.id
_entity.type
_entity.pdbx_description
1 polymer ?
#
loop_
_entity_poly.entity_id
_entity_poly.type
_entity_poly.pdbx_seq_one_letter_code
_entity_poly.pdbx_strand_id
1 'polypeptide(L)' 'MVKVYAPASSANMSVGFDVLGAAVTPVDGALLGDVVTVEAAETFSLNNLGRFADKLPSEPRENIVYQC' A
#
# COMPACT_ATOMS: atom_id res chain seq x y z
N MET A 1 6.56 10.31 14.40
CA MET A 1 6.34 9.94 12.99
C MET A 1 6.69 8.47 12.82
N VAL A 2 5.80 7.68 12.24
CA VAL A 2 6.02 6.28 11.90
C VAL A 2 5.85 6.15 10.38
N LYS A 3 6.75 5.42 9.74
CA LYS A 3 6.72 5.18 8.30
C LYS A 3 6.83 3.69 8.03
N VAL A 4 5.91 3.15 7.24
CA VAL A 4 5.80 1.72 6.95
C VAL A 4 5.87 1.53 5.44
N TYR A 5 6.64 0.55 5.00
CA TYR A 5 6.70 0.09 3.61
C TYR A 5 6.01 -1.27 3.51
N ALA A 6 5.04 -1.38 2.59
CA ALA A 6 4.35 -2.62 2.26
C ALA A 6 4.82 -3.08 0.86
N PRO A 7 5.61 -4.16 0.75
CA PRO A 7 6.09 -4.65 -0.54
C PRO A 7 4.94 -5.26 -1.35
N ALA A 8 5.10 -5.23 -2.68
CA ALA A 8 4.24 -5.97 -3.57
C ALA A 8 4.33 -7.48 -3.29
N SER A 9 3.21 -8.16 -3.49
CA SER A 9 3.11 -9.61 -3.35
C SER A 9 2.52 -10.24 -4.60
N SER A 10 2.87 -11.49 -4.85
CA SER A 10 2.18 -12.34 -5.82
C SER A 10 1.44 -13.44 -5.07
N ALA A 11 0.16 -13.59 -5.37
CA ALA A 11 -0.70 -14.64 -4.84
C ALA A 11 -1.01 -15.69 -5.92
N ASN A 12 -1.66 -16.78 -5.51
CA ASN A 12 -2.14 -17.86 -6.39
C ASN A 12 -1.02 -18.49 -7.24
N MET A 13 0.17 -18.65 -6.64
CA MET A 13 1.29 -19.23 -7.35
C MET A 13 1.05 -20.72 -7.65
N SER A 14 1.02 -21.05 -8.93
CA SER A 14 0.88 -22.42 -9.45
C SER A 14 -0.39 -23.12 -8.91
N VAL A 15 -0.23 -24.23 -8.18
CA VAL A 15 -1.33 -25.02 -7.61
C VAL A 15 -1.96 -24.40 -6.36
N GLY A 16 -1.42 -23.30 -5.86
CA GLY A 16 -1.81 -22.68 -4.59
C GLY A 16 -2.93 -21.65 -4.69
N PHE A 17 -3.96 -21.91 -5.50
CA PHE A 17 -5.10 -20.99 -5.64
C PHE A 17 -5.74 -20.71 -4.27
N ASP A 18 -5.86 -19.43 -3.93
CA ASP A 18 -6.34 -18.86 -2.67
C ASP A 18 -5.59 -19.28 -1.38
N VAL A 19 -4.53 -20.08 -1.48
CA VAL A 19 -3.81 -20.63 -0.31
C VAL A 19 -2.34 -20.25 -0.25
N LEU A 20 -1.76 -19.72 -1.34
CA LEU A 20 -0.33 -19.41 -1.39
C LEU A 20 -0.07 -18.02 -1.97
N GLY A 21 0.81 -17.27 -1.29
CA GLY A 21 1.36 -16.03 -1.78
C GLY A 21 2.75 -15.76 -1.23
N ALA A 22 3.48 -14.86 -1.87
CA ALA A 22 4.81 -14.43 -1.48
C ALA A 22 5.00 -12.94 -1.71
N ALA A 23 5.61 -12.25 -0.75
CA ALA A 23 6.15 -10.91 -0.96
C ALA A 23 7.38 -10.98 -1.85
N VAL A 24 7.58 -9.99 -2.72
CA VAL A 24 8.71 -9.94 -3.65
C VAL A 24 9.55 -8.68 -3.44
N THR A 25 10.83 -8.78 -3.73
CA THR A 25 11.76 -7.65 -3.71
C THR A 25 12.57 -7.66 -5.00
N PRO A 26 12.60 -6.54 -5.76
CA PRO A 26 13.42 -6.42 -6.96
C PRO A 26 14.91 -6.68 -6.69
N VAL A 27 15.56 -7.40 -7.60
CA VAL A 27 17.00 -7.77 -7.48
C VAL A 27 17.94 -6.57 -7.57
N ASP A 28 17.48 -5.48 -8.19
CA ASP A 28 18.22 -4.21 -8.31
C ASP A 28 18.06 -3.32 -7.06
N GLY A 29 17.29 -3.77 -6.06
CA GLY A 29 17.03 -3.02 -4.82
C GLY A 29 16.01 -1.89 -4.98
N ALA A 30 15.36 -1.74 -6.14
CA ALA A 30 14.26 -0.80 -6.30
C ALA A 30 13.10 -1.15 -5.36
N LEU A 31 12.39 -0.13 -4.88
CA LEU A 31 11.17 -0.35 -4.10
C LEU A 31 10.01 -0.68 -5.04
N LEU A 32 9.35 -1.81 -4.78
CA LEU A 32 8.12 -2.22 -5.46
C LEU A 32 7.04 -2.43 -4.40
N GLY A 33 6.19 -1.43 -4.20
CA GLY A 33 5.18 -1.42 -3.14
C GLY A 33 4.86 0.01 -2.71
N ASP A 34 4.03 0.11 -1.67
CA ASP A 34 3.51 1.39 -1.19
C ASP A 34 4.05 1.75 0.20
N VAL A 35 3.92 3.02 0.54
CA VAL A 35 4.42 3.58 1.80
C VAL A 35 3.33 4.39 2.47
N VAL A 36 3.10 4.14 3.75
CA VAL A 36 2.23 4.95 4.60
C VAL A 36 3.06 5.63 5.67
N THR A 37 2.86 6.93 5.84
CA THR A 37 3.47 7.73 6.91
C THR A 37 2.37 8.25 7.82
N VAL A 38 2.57 8.10 9.13
CA VAL A 38 1.64 8.56 10.17
C VAL A 38 2.38 9.47 11.13
N GLU A 39 1.75 10.59 11.46
CA GLU A 39 2.25 11.56 12.43
C GLU A 39 1.13 12.04 13.36
N ALA A 40 1.52 12.55 14.52
CA ALA A 40 0.56 13.07 15.49
C ALA A 40 -0.03 14.38 14.97
N ALA A 41 -1.35 14.51 15.03
CA ALA A 41 -2.09 15.70 14.63
C ALA A 41 -3.32 15.87 15.53
N GLU A 42 -3.84 17.09 15.63
CA GLU A 42 -5.08 17.38 16.36
C GLU A 42 -6.31 16.84 15.64
N THR A 43 -6.25 16.77 14.31
CA THR A 43 -7.33 16.32 13.44
C THR A 43 -6.83 15.32 12.42
N PHE A 44 -7.67 14.35 12.08
CA PHE A 44 -7.36 13.36 11.04
C PHE A 44 -7.34 14.03 9.67
N SER A 45 -6.32 13.69 8.87
CA SER A 45 -6.27 14.01 7.45
C SER A 45 -5.55 12.89 6.70
N LEU A 46 -5.96 12.66 5.45
CA LEU A 46 -5.36 11.67 4.56
C LEU A 46 -4.94 12.35 3.26
N ASN A 47 -3.63 12.35 3.00
CA ASN A 47 -3.05 12.94 1.78
C ASN A 47 -2.46 11.84 0.91
N ASN A 48 -3.03 11.65 -0.27
CA ASN A 48 -2.56 10.66 -1.23
C ASN A 48 -1.52 11.28 -2.17
N LEU A 49 -0.36 10.65 -2.30
CA LEU A 49 0.76 11.11 -3.11
C LEU A 49 1.30 9.96 -3.96
N GLY A 50 2.11 10.28 -4.97
CA GLY A 50 2.82 9.29 -5.78
C GLY A 50 2.23 9.11 -7.17
N ARG A 51 2.81 8.16 -7.93
CA ARG A 51 2.61 8.00 -9.37
C ARG A 51 1.15 7.70 -9.77
N PHE A 52 0.39 7.06 -8.89
CA PHE A 52 -0.98 6.59 -9.17
C PHE A 52 -2.03 7.27 -8.29
N ALA A 53 -1.71 8.40 -7.65
CA ALA A 53 -2.64 9.09 -6.75
C ALA A 53 -3.95 9.51 -7.47
N ASP A 54 -3.88 9.79 -8.77
CA ASP A 54 -5.03 10.13 -9.63
C ASP A 54 -5.97 8.95 -9.93
N LYS A 55 -5.58 7.72 -9.56
CA LYS A 55 -6.39 6.50 -9.74
C LYS A 55 -7.19 6.12 -8.50
N LEU A 56 -7.00 6.82 -7.39
CA LEU A 56 -7.70 6.55 -6.14
C LEU A 56 -9.16 7.05 -6.20
N PRO A 57 -10.07 6.50 -5.37
CA PRO A 57 -11.43 6.98 -5.27
C PRO A 57 -11.49 8.48 -4.97
N SER A 58 -12.44 9.18 -5.60
CA SER A 58 -12.65 10.61 -5.36
C SER A 58 -13.26 10.88 -3.99
N GLU A 59 -14.04 9.95 -3.45
CA GLU A 59 -14.58 10.00 -2.09
C GLU A 59 -13.51 9.48 -1.10
N PRO A 60 -12.94 10.33 -0.21
CA PRO A 60 -11.87 9.91 0.68
C PRO A 60 -12.22 8.72 1.59
N ARG A 61 -13.49 8.57 1.97
CA ARG A 61 -13.97 7.45 2.80
C ARG A 61 -13.97 6.10 2.07
N GLU A 62 -13.90 6.10 0.75
CA GLU A 62 -13.76 4.89 -0.06
C GLU A 62 -12.29 4.45 -0.21
N ASN A 63 -11.33 5.28 0.23
CA ASN A 63 -9.92 4.90 0.24
C ASN A 63 -9.66 3.82 1.32
N ILE A 64 -9.01 2.73 0.92
CA ILE A 64 -8.72 1.61 1.83
C ILE A 64 -7.91 2.01 3.06
N VAL A 65 -7.02 3.00 2.94
CA VAL A 65 -6.21 3.51 4.07
C VAL A 65 -7.07 4.31 5.05
N TYR A 66 -8.16 4.94 4.58
CA TYR A 66 -9.13 5.61 5.44
C TYR A 66 -9.97 4.60 6.25
N GLN A 67 -10.25 3.42 5.67
CA GLN A 67 -11.13 2.41 6.25
C GLN A 67 -10.49 1.53 7.32
N CYS A 68 -9.19 1.67 7.56
CA CYS A 68 -8.43 0.90 8.55
C CYS A 68 -8.49 1.48 9.97
#